data_AF-A0A356J2K0-F1
#
_entry.id   AF-A0A356J2K0-F1
#
_cell.length_a   1.000
_cell.length_b   1.000
_cell.length_c   1.000
_cell.angle_alpha   90.00
_cell.angle_beta   90.00
_cell.angle_gamma   90.00
#
_symmetry.space_group_name_H-M   'P 1'
#
loop_
_entity.id
_entity.type
_entity.pdbx_description
1 polymer ?
#
loop_
_entity_poly.entity_id
_entity_poly.type
_entity_poly.pdbx_seq_one_letter_code
_entity_poly.pdbx_strand_id
1 'polypeptide(L)' 'SHVTFRKLTDALLEDYVARVHPTDRAGAYDIDESGDLIVSHWEGSYENIMGLPVEPLREWGLV' A
#
# COMPACT_ATOMS: atom_id res chain seq x y z
N SER A 1 10.96 -1.76 3.67
CA SER A 1 10.39 -0.61 2.96
C SER A 1 9.70 0.30 3.96
N HIS A 2 9.64 1.60 3.68
CA HIS A 2 8.97 2.62 4.51
C HIS A 2 7.91 3.34 3.69
N VAL A 3 6.74 3.60 4.28
CA VAL A 3 5.62 4.31 3.65
C VAL A 3 5.30 5.53 4.50
N THR A 4 5.28 6.71 3.88
CA THR A 4 4.91 7.97 4.53
C THR A 4 3.51 8.35 4.09
N PHE A 5 2.63 8.53 5.06
CA PHE A 5 1.25 8.92 4.80
C PHE A 5 1.15 10.45 4.65
N ARG A 6 0.12 10.91 3.97
CA ARG A 6 -0.31 12.31 3.95
C ARG A 6 -0.86 12.69 5.33
N LYS A 7 -1.11 13.98 5.54
CA LYS A 7 -2.00 14.40 6.63
C LYS A 7 -3.41 13.95 6.30
N LEU A 8 -3.95 13.05 7.11
CA LEU A 8 -5.27 12.46 6.91
C LEU A 8 -6.31 13.31 7.63
N THR A 9 -7.47 13.49 6.99
CA THR A 9 -8.67 14.08 7.58
C THR A 9 -9.77 13.03 7.56
N ASP A 10 -10.76 13.18 8.45
CA ASP A 10 -11.88 12.23 8.52
C ASP A 10 -12.60 12.11 7.17
N ALA A 11 -12.85 13.23 6.48
CA ALA A 11 -13.47 13.23 5.16
C ALA A 11 -12.65 12.48 4.10
N LEU A 12 -11.32 12.56 4.16
CA LEU A 12 -10.44 11.83 3.24
C LEU A 12 -10.41 10.33 3.58
N LEU A 13 -10.41 9.98 4.87
CA LEU A 13 -10.48 8.60 5.32
C LEU A 13 -11.82 7.95 4.96
N GLU A 14 -12.93 8.67 5.09
CA GLU A 14 -14.26 8.20 4.70
C GLU A 14 -14.32 7.89 3.19
N ASP A 15 -13.84 8.80 2.35
CA ASP A 15 -13.76 8.58 0.90
C ASP A 15 -12.83 7.40 0.54
N TYR A 16 -11.68 7.30 1.21
CA TYR A 16 -10.74 6.20 1.00
C TYR A 16 -11.34 4.84 1.38
N VAL A 17 -11.94 4.73 2.57
CA VAL A 17 -12.56 3.48 3.05
C VAL A 17 -13.73 3.08 2.16
N ALA A 18 -14.54 4.04 1.70
CA ALA A 18 -15.64 3.80 0.78
C ALA A 18 -15.19 3.30 -0.60
N ARG A 19 -13.97 3.62 -1.03
CA ARG A 19 -13.39 3.11 -2.29
C ARG A 19 -12.78 1.73 -2.10
N VAL A 20 -11.90 1.61 -1.12
CA VAL A 20 -10.94 0.50 -1.03
C VAL A 20 -11.43 -0.66 -0.16
N HIS A 21 -12.38 -0.41 0.76
CA HIS A 21 -12.89 -1.39 1.72
C HIS A 21 -11.76 -2.20 2.41
N PRO A 22 -10.76 -1.55 3.03
CA PRO A 22 -9.48 -2.17 3.37
C PRO A 22 -9.51 -3.08 4.62
N THR A 23 -10.66 -3.62 5.00
CA THR A 23 -10.84 -4.38 6.25
C THR A 23 -10.10 -5.71 6.28
N ASP A 24 -9.75 -6.23 5.11
CA ASP A 24 -8.96 -7.45 4.93
C ASP A 24 -7.44 -7.19 4.77
N ARG A 25 -7.03 -5.91 4.76
CA ARG A 25 -5.64 -5.50 4.58
C ARG A 25 -4.97 -5.18 5.91
N ALA A 26 -3.76 -5.71 6.10
CA ALA A 26 -2.96 -5.38 7.28
C ALA A 26 -2.63 -3.88 7.28
N GLY A 27 -2.97 -3.18 8.37
CA GLY A 27 -2.81 -1.73 8.47
C GLY A 27 -3.92 -0.92 7.80
N ALA A 28 -4.99 -1.57 7.32
CA ALA A 28 -6.17 -0.94 6.71
C ALA A 28 -5.86 0.02 5.56
N TYR A 29 -4.86 -0.31 4.74
CA TYR A 29 -4.53 0.44 3.53
C TYR A 29 -4.05 -0.48 2.41
N ASP A 30 -4.15 0.04 1.19
CA ASP A 30 -3.61 -0.46 -0.07
C ASP A 30 -2.84 0.68 -0.74
N ILE A 31 -1.63 0.38 -1.20
CA ILE A 31 -0.78 1.36 -1.89
C ILE A 31 -1.05 1.40 -3.41
N ASP A 32 -1.64 0.35 -3.97
CA ASP A 32 -2.02 0.25 -5.39
C ASP A 32 -3.45 0.74 -5.58
N GLU A 33 -4.40 0.28 -4.76
CA GLU A 33 -5.79 0.72 -4.83
C GLU A 33 -6.01 2.05 -4.09
N SER A 34 -6.15 3.15 -4.84
CA SER A 34 -6.33 4.51 -4.31
C SER A 34 -5.27 4.95 -3.30
N GLY A 35 -4.08 4.36 -3.35
CA GLY A 35 -2.98 4.68 -2.44
C GLY A 35 -2.51 6.13 -2.56
N ASP A 36 -2.69 6.77 -3.72
CA ASP A 36 -2.36 8.17 -3.97
C ASP A 36 -3.14 9.15 -3.07
N LEU A 37 -4.34 8.77 -2.61
CA LEU A 37 -5.15 9.55 -1.68
C LEU A 37 -4.53 9.67 -0.29
N ILE A 38 -3.79 8.64 0.16
CA ILE A 38 -3.35 8.51 1.55
C ILE A 38 -1.83 8.45 1.70
N VAL A 39 -1.10 8.03 0.67
CA VAL A 39 0.37 7.91 0.67
C VAL A 39 0.99 9.16 0.02
N SER A 40 1.94 9.77 0.71
CA SER A 40 2.69 10.93 0.20
C SER A 40 4.02 10.52 -0.44
N HIS A 41 4.66 9.48 0.10
CA HIS A 41 5.97 9.00 -0.35
C HIS A 41 6.22 7.57 0.14
N TRP A 42 7.08 6.81 -0.54
CA TRP A 42 7.56 5.52 -0.07
C TRP A 42 9.03 5.30 -0.46
N GLU A 43 9.72 4.46 0.31
CA GLU A 43 11.12 4.10 0.09
C GLU A 43 11.34 2.59 0.24
N GLY A 44 12.11 1.99 -0.67
CA GLY A 44 12.47 0.57 -0.64
C GLY A 44 11.93 -0.23 -1.82
N SER A 45 11.31 -1.38 -1.57
CA SER A 45 10.66 -2.20 -2.60
C SER A 45 9.15 -2.03 -2.53
N TYR A 46 8.56 -1.61 -3.65
CA TYR A 46 7.11 -1.46 -3.83
C TYR A 46 6.39 -2.81 -3.77
N GLU A 47 6.94 -3.83 -4.41
CA GLU A 47 6.40 -5.19 -4.42
C GLU A 47 6.35 -5.81 -3.00
N ASN A 48 7.36 -5.50 -2.17
CA ASN A 48 7.34 -5.85 -0.75
C ASN A 48 6.19 -5.16 0.00
N ILE A 49 5.86 -3.91 -0.34
CA ILE A 49 4.73 -3.19 0.26
C ILE A 49 3.40 -3.81 -0.21
N MET A 50 3.31 -4.21 -1.49
CA MET A 50 2.14 -4.94 -2.01
C MET A 50 1.98 -6.35 -1.41
N GLY A 51 3.04 -6.91 -0.81
CA GLY A 51 2.99 -8.17 -0.06
C GLY A 51 3.63 -9.37 -0.77
N LEU A 52 4.22 -9.20 -1.94
CA LEU A 52 4.99 -10.25 -2.62
C LEU A 52 6.26 -9.68 -3.26
N PRO A 53 7.46 -9.94 -2.70
CA PRO A 53 8.71 -9.53 -3.34
C PRO A 53 9.02 -10.39 -4.57
N VAL A 54 8.76 -9.88 -5.78
CA VAL A 54 8.93 -10.67 -7.01
C VAL A 54 10.40 -10.83 -7.37
N GLU A 55 11.22 -9.82 -7.13
CA GLU A 55 12.64 -9.83 -7.50
C GLU A 55 13.45 -10.99 -6.85
N PRO A 56 13.41 -11.22 -5.52
CA PRO A 56 14.03 -12.40 -4.90
C PRO A 56 13.45 -13.73 -5.39
N LEU A 57 12.14 -13.79 -5.68
CA LEU A 57 11.49 -15.02 -6.16
C LEU A 57 11.99 -15.41 -7.55
N ARG A 58 12.26 -14.41 -8.41
CA ARG A 58 12.90 -14.62 -9.72
C ARG A 58 14.33 -15.12 -9.58
N GLU A 59 15.11 -14.54 -8.68
CA GLU A 59 16.49 -14.99 -8.40
C GLU A 59 16.53 -16.45 -7.91
N TRP A 60 15.51 -16.88 -7.16
CA TRP A 60 15.36 -18.25 -6.68
C TRP A 60 14.72 -19.20 -7.71
N GLY A 61 14.27 -18.69 -8.86
CA GLY A 61 13.64 -19.48 -9.92
C GLY A 61 12.24 -20.01 -9.57
N LEU A 62 11.53 -19.32 -8.69
CA LEU A 62 10.18 -19.70 -8.23
C LEU A 62 9.04 -19.07 -9.06
N VAL A 63 9.35 -18.00 -9.81
CA VAL A 63 8.44 -17.27 -10.70
C VAL A 63 9.16 -16.79 -11.96
#